data_AF-A0A965VCF0-F1
#
_entry.id   AF-A0A965VCF0-F1
#
_cell.length_a   1.000
_cell.length_b   1.000
_cell.length_c   1.000
_cell.angle_alpha   90.00
_cell.angle_beta   90.00
_cell.angle_gamma   90.00
#
_symmetry.space_group_name_H-M   'P 1'
#
loop_
_entity.id
_entity.type
_entity.pdbx_description
1 polymer ?
#
loop_
_entity_poly.entity_id
_entity_poly.type
_entity_poly.pdbx_seq_one_letter_code
_entity_poly.pdbx_strand_id
1 'polypeptide(L)'
;MRKHLGLSGRDFASLLRVTPETVSRWENPKRESEHIGETSELLLRTLVVSHQKPISNYEDLSQWGKKARASLRAVFRCSRNTWTSDKAA
;
A
#
# COMPACT_ATOMS: atom_id res chain seq x y z
N MET A 1 2.05 1.08 -2.87
CA MET A 1 1.58 1.14 -4.28
C MET A 1 2.66 0.70 -5.27
N ARG A 2 3.91 1.14 -5.15
CA ARG A 2 5.02 0.69 -6.01
C ARG A 2 5.09 -0.83 -6.23
N LYS A 3 5.04 -1.62 -5.15
CA LYS A 3 5.05 -3.10 -5.24
C LYS A 3 3.89 -3.67 -6.07
N HIS A 4 2.75 -2.99 -6.10
CA HIS A 4 1.57 -3.39 -6.88
C HIS A 4 1.78 -3.20 -8.39
N LEU A 5 2.60 -2.22 -8.77
CA LEU A 5 2.99 -1.97 -10.16
C LEU A 5 4.20 -2.82 -10.58
N GLY A 6 4.74 -3.68 -9.70
CA GLY A 6 5.94 -4.47 -9.97
C GLY A 6 7.24 -3.65 -10.08
N LEU A 7 7.20 -2.35 -9.75
CA LEU A 7 8.34 -1.44 -9.94
C LEU A 7 9.35 -1.56 -8.80
N SER A 8 10.65 -1.48 -9.13
CA SER A 8 11.69 -1.29 -8.10
C SER A 8 11.66 0.14 -7.56
N GLY A 9 12.27 0.38 -6.39
CA GLY A 9 12.33 1.73 -5.80
C GLY A 9 12.98 2.77 -6.72
N ARG A 10 13.98 2.35 -7.50
CA ARG A 10 14.69 3.19 -8.47
C ARG A 10 13.83 3.48 -9.70
N ASP A 11 13.15 2.46 -10.22
CA ASP A 11 12.27 2.64 -11.40
C ASP A 11 11.11 3.56 -11.06
N PHE A 12 10.57 3.43 -9.85
CA PHE A 12 9.52 4.29 -9.34
C PHE A 12 9.97 5.74 -9.16
N ALA A 13 11.18 5.95 -8.63
CA ALA A 13 11.78 7.27 -8.51
C ALA A 13 11.99 7.93 -9.89
N SER A 14 12.51 7.16 -10.85
CA SER A 14 12.70 7.60 -12.24
C SER A 14 11.37 7.99 -12.90
N LEU A 15 10.35 7.14 -12.75
CA LEU A 15 9.02 7.35 -13.32
C LEU A 15 8.33 8.60 -12.74
N LEU A 16 8.47 8.85 -11.44
CA LEU A 16 7.91 10.04 -10.78
C LEU A 16 8.84 11.26 -10.84
N ARG A 17 10.01 11.15 -11.47
CA ARG A 17 11.05 12.19 -11.51
C ARG A 17 11.42 12.74 -10.13
N VAL A 18 11.48 11.87 -9.13
CA VAL A 18 11.94 12.19 -7.78
C VAL A 18 13.19 11.39 -7.45
N THR A 19 13.88 11.76 -6.37
CA THR A 19 15.03 10.99 -5.92
C THR A 19 14.60 9.70 -5.21
N PRO A 20 15.42 8.64 -5.22
CA PRO A 20 15.15 7.42 -4.47
C PRO A 20 14.96 7.66 -2.97
N GLU A 21 15.64 8.66 -2.41
CA GLU A 21 15.50 9.07 -1.01
C GLU A 21 14.10 9.60 -0.72
N THR A 22 13.52 10.38 -1.63
CA THR A 22 12.14 10.89 -1.51
C THR A 22 11.13 9.75 -1.51
N VAL A 23 11.32 8.75 -2.39
CA VAL A 23 10.49 7.53 -2.38
C VAL A 23 10.65 6.78 -1.05
N SER A 24 11.89 6.63 -0.56
CA SER A 24 12.15 5.97 0.71
C SER A 24 11.53 6.70 1.90
N ARG A 25 11.45 8.04 1.86
CA ARG A 25 10.79 8.86 2.87
C ARG A 25 9.28 8.61 2.86
N TRP A 26 8.65 8.64 1.68
CA TRP A 26 7.22 8.35 1.52
C TRP A 26 6.83 6.92 1.94
N GLU A 27 7.72 5.94 1.73
CA GLU A 27 7.48 4.54 2.12
C GLU A 27 7.73 4.28 3.62
N ASN A 28 8.26 5.25 4.38
CA ASN A 28 8.61 5.06 5.78
C ASN A 28 7.44 5.44 6.73
N PRO A 29 6.83 4.47 7.42
CA PRO A 29 5.65 4.72 8.26
C PRO A 29 5.93 5.57 9.50
N LYS A 30 7.20 5.77 9.88
CA LYS A 30 7.59 6.59 11.04
C LYS A 30 7.63 8.10 10.74
N ARG A 31 7.44 8.49 9.48
CA ARG A 31 7.49 9.90 9.05
C ARG A 31 6.15 10.32 8.45
N GLU A 32 5.15 10.44 9.32
CA GLU A 32 3.81 10.94 8.95
C GLU A 32 3.85 12.33 8.32
N SER A 33 4.86 13.17 8.60
CA SER A 33 4.94 14.52 8.03
C SER A 33 5.40 14.58 6.56
N GLU A 34 5.96 13.50 6.01
CA GLU A 34 6.44 13.44 4.62
C GLU A 34 5.43 12.67 3.77
N HIS A 35 4.18 13.13 3.76
CA HIS A 35 3.16 12.62 2.85
C HIS A 35 3.56 12.89 1.40
N ILE A 36 3.15 11.99 0.52
CA ILE A 36 3.26 12.22 -0.92
C ILE A 36 2.45 13.47 -1.28
N GLY A 37 3.01 14.34 -2.12
CA GLY A 37 2.29 15.51 -2.63
C GLY A 37 1.09 15.08 -3.48
N GLU A 38 0.01 15.86 -3.44
CA GLU A 38 -1.27 15.57 -4.10
C GLU A 38 -1.10 15.21 -5.59
N THR A 39 -0.32 15.99 -6.34
CA THR A 39 -0.07 15.73 -7.78
C THR A 39 0.59 14.38 -8.02
N SER A 40 1.60 14.03 -7.22
CA SER A 40 2.30 12.75 -7.33
C SER A 40 1.40 11.58 -6.95
N GLU A 41 0.52 11.79 -5.96
CA GLU A 41 -0.50 10.82 -5.57
C GLU A 41 -1.54 10.60 -6.68
N LEU A 42 -2.05 11.68 -7.28
CA LEU A 42 -3.00 11.61 -8.38
C LEU A 42 -2.40 10.87 -9.58
N LEU A 43 -1.17 11.21 -9.97
CA LEU A 43 -0.48 10.51 -11.06
C LEU A 43 -0.30 9.01 -10.77
N LEU A 44 0.05 8.66 -9.52
CA LEU A 44 0.09 7.27 -9.05
C LEU A 44 -1.25 6.55 -9.20
N ARG A 45 -2.34 7.19 -8.77
CA ARG A 45 -3.69 6.63 -8.89
C ARG A 45 -4.05 6.40 -10.35
N THR A 46 -3.74 7.35 -11.24
CA THR A 46 -3.99 7.21 -12.67
C THR A 46 -3.21 6.04 -13.28
N LEU A 47 -1.95 5.85 -12.89
CA LEU A 47 -1.13 4.71 -13.35
C LEU A 47 -1.65 3.36 -12.84
N VAL A 48 -2.13 3.31 -11.59
CA VAL A 48 -2.72 2.08 -11.05
C VAL A 48 -4.03 1.74 -11.76
N VAL A 49 -4.84 2.76 -12.09
CA VAL A 49 -6.08 2.58 -12.84
C VAL A 49 -5.79 2.16 -14.29
N SER A 50 -4.80 2.75 -14.95
CA SER A 50 -4.46 2.41 -16.34
C SER A 50 -3.82 1.02 -16.48
N HIS A 51 -3.10 0.56 -15.46
CA HIS A 51 -2.52 -0.78 -15.42
C HIS A 51 -3.57 -1.86 -15.09
N GLN A 52 -4.74 -1.48 -14.58
CA GLN A 52 -5.88 -2.38 -14.40
C GLN A 52 -6.76 -2.33 -15.65
N LYS A 53 -7.44 -3.43 -15.96
CA LYS A 53 -8.50 -3.37 -16.98
C LYS A 53 -9.52 -2.32 -16.52
N PRO A 54 -9.95 -1.40 -17.40
CA PRO A 54 -10.94 -0.40 -17.02
C PRO A 54 -12.15 -1.12 -16.45
N ILE A 55 -12.63 -0.64 -15.30
CA ILE A 55 -13.80 -1.22 -14.65
C ILE A 55 -15.00 -0.85 -15.52
N SER A 56 -15.40 -1.80 -16.36
CA SER A 56 -16.47 -1.61 -17.34
C SER A 56 -17.84 -1.56 -16.70
N ASN A 57 -18.03 -2.21 -15.53
CA ASN A 57 -19.30 -2.26 -14.81
C ASN A 57 -19.17 -1.63 -13.42
N TYR A 58 -20.01 -0.63 -13.18
CA TYR A 58 -20.06 0.08 -11.89
C TYR A 58 -20.50 -0.84 -10.73
N GLU A 59 -21.30 -1.87 -11.00
CA GLU A 59 -21.75 -2.84 -10.00
C GLU A 59 -20.57 -3.63 -9.39
N ASP A 60 -19.49 -3.85 -10.14
CA ASP A 60 -18.29 -4.55 -9.65
C ASP A 60 -17.51 -3.72 -8.61
N LEU A 61 -17.58 -2.38 -8.69
CA LEU A 61 -16.99 -1.48 -7.69
C LEU A 61 -17.65 -1.67 -6.32
N SER A 62 -18.97 -1.89 -6.31
CA SER A 62 -19.73 -2.11 -5.09
C SER A 62 -19.30 -3.39 -4.36
N GLN A 63 -18.79 -4.38 -5.11
CA GLN A 63 -18.26 -5.63 -4.55
C GLN A 63 -16.82 -5.46 -4.05
N TRP A 64 -16.03 -4.61 -4.70
CA TRP A 64 -14.63 -4.37 -4.32
C TRP A 64 -14.52 -3.69 -2.95
N GLY A 65 -15.39 -2.71 -2.66
CA GLY A 65 -15.46 -2.05 -1.35
C GLY A 65 -16.01 -2.93 -0.22
N LYS A 66 -16.76 -4.00 -0.57
CA LYS A 66 -17.35 -4.95 0.38
C LYS A 66 -16.40 -6.07 0.79
N LYS A 67 -15.20 -6.18 0.19
CA LYS A 67 -14.17 -7.10 0.69
C LYS A 67 -13.69 -6.61 2.06
N ALA A 68 -14.35 -7.09 3.10
CA ALA A 68 -13.92 -6.93 4.48
C ALA A 68 -12.46 -7.40 4.55
N ARG A 69 -11.56 -6.47 4.89
CA ARG A 69 -10.18 -6.80 5.22
C ARG A 69 -10.28 -7.79 6.38
N ALA A 70 -9.88 -9.04 6.14
CA ALA A 70 -9.93 -10.06 7.20
C ALA A 70 -9.22 -9.48 8.42
N SER A 71 -9.95 -9.24 9.50
CA SER A 71 -9.36 -8.69 10.72
C SER A 71 -8.42 -9.75 11.24
N LEU A 72 -7.12 -9.56 11.06
CA LEU A 72 -6.11 -10.44 11.63
C LEU A 72 -6.07 -10.16 13.13
N ARG A 73 -6.96 -10.79 13.90
CA ARG A 73 -6.88 -10.81 15.36
C ARG A 73 -5.72 -11.73 15.73
N ALA A 74 -4.53 -11.16 15.86
CA ALA A 74 -3.40 -11.87 16.46
C ALA A 74 -3.52 -11.78 17.99
N VAL A 75 -3.61 -12.92 18.66
CA VAL A 75 -3.59 -12.98 20.13
C VAL A 75 -2.15 -13.22 20.54
N PHE A 76 -1.55 -12.25 21.23
CA PHE A 76 -0.19 -12.38 21.76
C PHE A 76 -0.25 -12.89 23.19
N ARG A 77 0.47 -13.97 23.48
CA ARG A 77 0.62 -14.51 24.84
C ARG A 77 2.08 -14.37 25.26
N CYS A 78 2.29 -13.80 26.45
CA CYS A 78 3.60 -13.77 27.10
C CYS A 78 3.73 -14.98 28.03
N SER A 79 4.78 -15.77 27.86
CA SER A 79 5.15 -16.84 28.79
C SER A 79 6.67 -16.86 28.95
N ARG A 80 7.15 -16.86 30.20
CA ARG A 80 8.59 -16.90 30.56
C ARG A 80 9.45 -15.95 29.71
N ASN A 81 9.12 -14.66 29.72
CA ASN A 81 9.81 -13.60 28.95
C ASN A 81 9.83 -13.77 27.42
N THR A 82 9.03 -14.70 26.87
CA THR A 82 8.97 -14.95 25.43
C THR A 82 7.57 -14.62 24.91
N TRP A 83 7.51 -13.80 23.85
CA TRP A 83 6.26 -13.45 23.19
C TRP A 83 5.94 -14.49 22.11
N THR A 84 4.75 -15.07 22.18
CA THR A 84 4.24 -16.00 21.17
C THR A 84 2.95 -15.44 20.58
N SER A 85 2.83 -15.44 19.24
CA SER A 85 1.62 -15.03 18.54
C SER A 85 0.82 -16.27 18.15
N ASP A 86 -0.39 -16.41 18.69
CA ASP A 86 -1.35 -17.42 18.25
C ASP A 86 -2.25 -16.80 17.18
N LYS A 87 -2.46 -17.53 16.07
CA LYS A 87 -3.44 -17.12 15.07
C LYS A 87 -4.81 -17.47 15.63
N ALA A 88 -5.65 -16.48 15.93
CA ALA A 88 -7.05 -16.74 16.22
C ALA A 88 -7.67 -17.40 14.98
N ALA A 89 -8.28 -18.58 15.19
CA ALA A 89 -8.97 -19.37 14.18
C ALA A 89 -10.11 -18.58 13.53
#